data_AF-A0A6J8BP35-F1
#
_entry.id   AF-A0A6J8BP35-F1
#
_cell.length_a   1.000
_cell.length_b   1.000
_cell.length_c   1.000
_cell.angle_alpha   90.00
_cell.angle_beta   90.00
_cell.angle_gamma   90.00
#
_symmetry.space_group_name_H-M   'P 1'
#
loop_
_entity.id
_entity.type
_entity.pdbx_description
1 polymer ?
#
loop_
_entity_poly.entity_id
_entity_poly.type
_entity_poly.pdbx_seq_one_letter_code
_entity_poly.pdbx_strand_id
1 'polypeptide(L)'
;MAADHLYTDTFDTLIDTRLRALPIHFLDLPAQGVRMKLNEVRLPPGQKYWTEDILKAMVAEVENRPFMACLKTHNPVTGDLLKISEAPGEPLELAYQSLMDKGLIQAPEDNQLFDEALVGLIEDDVIVEREEVSLVDLDTSTSTTKGDNSLLNEDLTVPEDRIRTKSWSDQFDDEDSLD
;
A
#
# COMPACT_ATOMS: atom_id res chain seq x y z
N MET A 1 -0.37 -40.14 21.96
CA MET A 1 -0.54 -38.96 22.83
C MET A 1 -0.25 -37.76 21.95
N ALA A 2 -1.30 -37.11 21.44
CA ALA A 2 -1.19 -35.95 20.57
C ALA A 2 -1.13 -34.70 21.47
N ALA A 3 -0.07 -33.91 21.33
CA ALA A 3 0.00 -32.59 21.95
C ALA A 3 -0.80 -31.63 21.07
N ASP A 4 -1.97 -31.23 21.56
CA ASP A 4 -2.72 -30.09 21.05
C ASP A 4 -1.92 -28.80 21.32
N HIS A 5 -0.96 -28.50 20.44
CA HIS A 5 -0.39 -27.15 20.37
C HIS A 5 -1.36 -26.26 19.61
N LEU A 6 -2.36 -25.77 20.33
CA LEU A 6 -3.17 -24.62 19.94
C LEU A 6 -2.22 -23.45 19.67
N TYR A 7 -2.20 -22.99 18.41
CA TYR A 7 -1.72 -21.67 18.03
C TYR A 7 -2.53 -20.64 18.82
N THR A 8 -2.02 -20.22 19.97
CA THR A 8 -2.50 -18.99 20.60
C THR A 8 -1.96 -17.86 19.73
N ASP A 9 -2.86 -17.10 19.09
CA ASP A 9 -2.60 -15.69 18.81
C ASP A 9 -2.02 -15.12 20.11
N THR A 10 -0.70 -14.92 20.17
CA THR A 10 -0.08 -14.25 21.31
C THR A 10 -0.38 -12.78 21.17
N PHE A 11 -1.64 -12.41 21.45
CA PHE A 11 -1.92 -11.09 21.97
C PHE A 11 -1.10 -10.98 23.24
N ASP A 12 -0.12 -10.07 23.23
CA ASP A 12 0.62 -9.75 24.43
C ASP A 12 -0.41 -9.40 25.51
N THR A 13 -0.51 -10.24 26.54
CA THR A 13 -1.38 -9.97 27.67
C THR A 13 -0.69 -8.88 28.48
N LEU A 14 -0.95 -7.64 28.10
CA LEU A 14 -0.42 -6.47 28.77
C LEU A 14 -1.20 -6.26 30.06
N ILE A 15 -0.48 -6.09 31.16
CA ILE A 15 -1.06 -5.56 32.39
C ILE A 15 -1.47 -4.10 32.16
N ASP A 16 -2.60 -3.68 32.75
CA ASP A 16 -3.20 -2.36 32.52
C ASP A 16 -2.23 -1.19 32.69
N THR A 17 -1.22 -1.33 33.57
CA THR A 17 -0.20 -0.30 33.82
C THR A 17 0.73 -0.04 32.64
N ARG A 18 0.78 -0.94 31.64
CA ARG A 18 1.55 -0.77 30.40
C ARG A 18 0.73 -0.12 29.28
N LEU A 19 -0.58 0.03 29.47
CA LEU A 19 -1.45 0.69 28.51
C LEU A 19 -1.50 2.19 28.78
N ARG A 20 -1.53 2.99 27.71
CA ARG A 20 -1.72 4.44 27.77
C ARG A 20 -2.73 4.84 26.72
N ALA A 21 -3.52 5.86 27.00
CA ALA A 21 -4.37 6.46 25.98
C ALA A 21 -3.48 7.02 24.86
N LEU A 22 -3.82 6.70 23.60
CA LEU A 22 -3.14 7.23 22.42
C LEU A 22 -3.57 8.70 22.22
N PRO A 23 -2.63 9.68 22.22
CA PRO A 23 -2.98 11.07 21.96
C PRO A 23 -3.63 11.27 20.58
N ILE A 24 -4.59 12.20 20.49
CA ILE A 24 -5.42 12.42 19.29
C ILE A 24 -4.59 12.74 18.04
N HIS A 25 -3.49 13.49 18.17
CA HIS A 25 -2.62 13.83 17.03
C HIS A 25 -1.89 12.63 16.40
N PHE A 26 -1.88 11.46 17.06
CA PHE A 26 -1.39 10.22 16.44
C PHE A 26 -2.47 9.47 15.65
N LEU A 27 -3.75 9.85 15.79
CA LEU A 27 -4.85 9.23 15.04
C LEU A 27 -4.86 9.63 13.56
N ASP A 28 -4.15 10.70 13.21
CA ASP A 28 -4.01 11.18 11.83
C ASP A 28 -3.13 10.25 10.97
N LEU A 29 -2.31 9.40 11.61
CA LEU A 29 -1.48 8.43 10.92
C LEU A 29 -2.23 7.11 10.71
N PRO A 30 -2.30 6.59 9.47
CA PRO A 30 -2.91 5.29 9.23
C PRO A 30 -2.10 4.18 9.90
N ALA A 31 -2.76 3.07 10.23
CA ALA A 31 -2.09 1.88 10.71
C ALA A 31 -1.03 1.43 9.70
N GLN A 32 0.22 1.33 10.15
CA GLN A 32 1.36 0.97 9.31
C GLN A 32 1.49 -0.56 9.14
N GLY A 33 0.89 -1.34 10.03
CA GLY A 33 0.85 -2.79 9.95
C GLY A 33 -0.31 -3.25 9.08
N VAL A 34 -0.01 -3.70 7.85
CA VAL A 34 -1.01 -4.25 6.93
C VAL A 34 -0.90 -5.76 6.90
N ARG A 35 -2.02 -6.46 7.15
CA ARG A 35 -2.09 -7.91 6.99
C ARG A 35 -2.20 -8.25 5.51
N MET A 36 -1.19 -8.92 4.97
CA MET A 36 -1.18 -9.46 3.62
C MET A 36 -1.19 -10.99 3.65
N LYS A 37 -1.89 -11.61 2.70
CA LYS A 37 -1.79 -13.05 2.41
C LYS A 37 -0.87 -13.27 1.21
N LEU A 38 0.07 -14.20 1.33
CA LEU A 38 0.89 -14.59 0.18
C LEU A 38 0.00 -15.22 -0.89
N ASN A 39 0.18 -14.79 -2.13
CA ASN A 39 -0.64 -15.28 -3.22
C ASN A 39 -0.32 -16.75 -3.52
N GLU A 40 -1.35 -17.57 -3.66
CA GLU A 40 -1.26 -18.93 -4.22
C GLU A 40 -0.29 -19.92 -3.53
N VAL A 41 0.25 -19.58 -2.36
CA VAL A 41 1.08 -20.51 -1.57
C VAL A 41 0.22 -21.63 -1.01
N ARG A 42 0.54 -22.87 -1.39
CA ARG A 42 -0.15 -24.08 -0.92
C ARG A 42 0.71 -24.91 0.01
N LEU A 43 0.06 -25.65 0.90
CA LEU A 43 0.73 -26.65 1.73
C LEU A 43 0.95 -27.94 0.93
N PRO A 44 1.99 -28.74 1.25
CA PRO A 44 2.23 -30.02 0.60
C PRO A 44 1.04 -31.00 0.73
N PRO A 45 0.90 -31.98 -0.19
CA PRO A 45 -0.16 -32.97 -0.14
C PRO A 45 -0.19 -33.72 1.18
N GLY A 46 -1.38 -33.86 1.77
CA GLY A 46 -1.57 -34.50 3.08
C GLY A 46 -1.38 -33.57 4.27
N GLN A 47 -0.84 -32.36 4.07
CA GLN A 47 -0.70 -31.36 5.12
C GLN A 47 -1.86 -30.35 5.09
N LYS A 48 -2.64 -30.31 6.19
CA LYS A 48 -3.82 -29.44 6.30
C LYS A 48 -3.55 -28.09 6.96
N TYR A 49 -2.44 -27.99 7.69
CA TYR A 49 -2.11 -26.84 8.53
C TYR A 49 -0.66 -26.45 8.37
N TRP A 50 -0.36 -25.16 8.54
CA TRP A 50 1.00 -24.66 8.64
C TRP A 50 1.65 -25.26 9.89
N THR A 51 2.71 -26.05 9.71
CA THR A 51 3.48 -26.58 10.82
C THR A 51 4.42 -25.53 11.36
N GLU A 52 4.85 -25.71 12.62
CA GLU A 52 5.83 -24.85 13.27
C GLU A 52 7.12 -24.72 12.44
N ASP A 53 7.59 -25.82 11.84
CA ASP A 53 8.80 -25.82 11.01
C ASP A 53 8.67 -24.93 9.77
N ILE A 54 7.51 -24.97 9.08
CA ILE A 54 7.26 -24.12 7.91
C ILE A 54 7.20 -22.66 8.34
N LEU A 55 6.54 -22.37 9.46
CA LEU A 55 6.39 -21.00 9.95
C LEU A 55 7.73 -20.43 10.43
N LYS A 56 8.56 -21.21 11.12
CA LYS A 56 9.93 -20.83 11.46
C LYS A 56 10.78 -20.57 10.21
N ALA A 57 10.68 -21.43 9.20
CA ALA A 57 11.38 -21.23 7.94
C ALA A 57 10.93 -19.95 7.23
N MET A 58 9.62 -19.69 7.21
CA MET A 58 9.05 -18.47 6.61
C MET A 58 9.57 -17.22 7.33
N VAL A 59 9.50 -17.20 8.67
CA VAL A 59 10.01 -16.08 9.48
C VAL A 59 11.49 -15.87 9.19
N ALA A 60 12.32 -16.92 9.16
CA ALA A 60 13.75 -16.79 8.88
C ALA A 60 14.06 -16.20 7.49
N GLU A 61 13.17 -16.39 6.50
CA GLU A 61 13.34 -15.79 5.18
C GLU A 61 12.93 -14.32 5.11
N VAL A 62 11.86 -13.92 5.84
CA VAL A 62 11.24 -12.59 5.74
C VAL A 62 11.59 -11.62 6.86
N GLU A 63 12.06 -12.12 8.00
CA GLU A 63 12.28 -11.30 9.19
C GLU A 63 13.38 -10.25 8.96
N ASN A 64 13.05 -8.99 9.30
CA ASN A 64 13.97 -7.85 9.30
C ASN A 64 14.67 -7.60 7.95
N ARG A 65 14.02 -7.93 6.82
CA ARG A 65 14.54 -7.69 5.47
C ARG A 65 13.59 -6.83 4.64
N PRO A 66 14.12 -5.95 3.76
CA PRO A 66 13.30 -5.19 2.84
C PRO A 66 12.90 -6.06 1.65
N PHE A 67 11.65 -5.91 1.21
CA PHE A 67 11.11 -6.61 0.03
C PHE A 67 10.33 -5.64 -0.83
N MET A 68 10.23 -5.97 -2.11
CA MET A 68 9.25 -5.38 -3.01
C MET A 68 7.96 -6.19 -2.91
N ALA A 69 6.87 -5.56 -2.46
CA ALA A 69 5.56 -6.20 -2.41
C ALA A 69 4.79 -5.94 -3.72
N CYS A 70 4.43 -7.00 -4.43
CA CYS A 70 3.56 -6.94 -5.61
C CYS A 70 2.13 -7.32 -5.20
N LEU A 71 1.26 -6.33 -5.06
CA LEU A 71 -0.12 -6.54 -4.64
C LEU A 71 -0.98 -7.01 -5.82
N LYS A 72 -1.74 -8.09 -5.60
CA LYS A 72 -2.62 -8.71 -6.61
C LYS A 72 -4.10 -8.41 -6.35
N THR A 73 -4.55 -8.59 -5.11
CA THR A 73 -5.91 -8.22 -4.69
C THR A 73 -5.88 -7.31 -3.49
N HIS A 74 -6.92 -6.49 -3.31
CA HIS A 74 -7.01 -5.49 -2.23
C HIS A 74 -7.96 -5.89 -1.08
N ASN A 75 -8.85 -6.88 -1.28
CA ASN A 75 -9.77 -7.34 -0.23
C ASN A 75 -10.10 -8.85 -0.34
N PRO A 76 -9.41 -9.74 0.41
CA PRO A 76 -8.28 -9.46 1.28
C PRO A 76 -7.05 -8.99 0.48
N VAL A 77 -6.13 -8.29 1.14
CA VAL A 77 -4.84 -7.93 0.53
C VAL A 77 -4.06 -9.22 0.26
N THR A 78 -3.80 -9.50 -1.02
CA THR A 78 -2.93 -10.60 -1.44
C THR A 78 -1.80 -10.08 -2.30
N GLY A 79 -0.67 -10.77 -2.29
CA GLY A 79 0.47 -10.39 -3.11
C GLY A 79 1.66 -11.30 -2.94
N ASP A 80 2.69 -10.97 -3.70
CA ASP A 80 3.99 -11.62 -3.67
C ASP A 80 5.04 -10.72 -3.05
N LEU A 81 5.98 -11.33 -2.34
CA LEU A 81 7.15 -10.65 -1.80
C LEU A 81 8.35 -11.03 -2.65
N LEU A 82 8.99 -10.04 -3.25
CA LEU A 82 10.17 -10.22 -4.09
C LEU A 82 11.39 -9.67 -3.35
N LYS A 83 12.47 -10.45 -3.34
CA LYS A 83 13.77 -10.01 -2.82
C LYS A 83 14.27 -8.85 -3.65
N ILE A 84 14.76 -7.81 -2.98
CA ILE A 84 15.42 -6.70 -3.64
C ILE A 84 16.85 -7.16 -3.93
N SER A 85 17.19 -7.39 -5.20
CA SER A 85 18.57 -7.72 -5.58
C SER A 85 19.48 -6.50 -5.42
N GLU A 86 20.69 -6.74 -4.95
CA GLU A 86 21.74 -5.73 -4.84
C GLU A 86 22.48 -5.50 -6.17
N ALA A 87 22.37 -6.46 -7.12
CA ALA A 87 23.09 -6.43 -8.39
C ALA A 87 22.15 -6.19 -9.58
N PRO A 88 22.49 -5.26 -10.49
CA PRO A 88 21.69 -5.02 -11.68
C PRO A 88 21.71 -6.24 -12.60
N GLY A 89 20.52 -6.69 -13.03
CA GLY A 89 20.34 -7.78 -13.98
C GLY A 89 20.12 -9.17 -13.36
N GLU A 90 20.15 -9.30 -12.05
CA GLU A 90 19.71 -10.54 -11.40
C GLU A 90 18.19 -10.71 -11.52
N PRO A 91 17.71 -11.96 -11.69
CA PRO A 91 16.28 -12.23 -11.73
C PRO A 91 15.64 -11.91 -10.37
N LEU A 92 14.43 -11.36 -10.42
CA LEU A 92 13.62 -11.19 -9.22
C LEU A 92 13.27 -12.57 -8.65
N GLU A 93 13.57 -12.77 -7.37
CA GLU A 93 13.30 -14.02 -6.65
C GLU A 93 12.20 -13.79 -5.61
N LEU A 94 11.29 -14.75 -5.47
CA LEU A 94 10.31 -14.73 -4.38
C LEU A 94 11.03 -14.87 -3.03
N ALA A 95 10.61 -14.10 -2.04
CA ALA A 95 11.14 -14.16 -0.68
C ALA A 95 11.05 -15.58 -0.08
N TYR A 96 10.02 -16.32 -0.48
CA TYR A 96 9.71 -17.67 0.00
C TYR A 96 10.03 -18.77 -1.03
N GLN A 97 10.81 -18.46 -2.07
CA GLN A 97 11.25 -19.44 -3.08
C GLN A 97 12.00 -20.62 -2.44
N SER A 98 12.89 -20.35 -1.48
CA SER A 98 13.68 -21.39 -0.80
C SER A 98 12.80 -22.41 -0.05
N LEU A 99 11.60 -22.02 0.40
CA LEU A 99 10.64 -22.94 1.04
C LEU A 99 9.98 -23.84 0.00
N MET A 100 9.73 -23.34 -1.21
CA MET A 100 9.26 -24.16 -2.33
C MET A 100 10.32 -25.19 -2.73
N ASP A 101 11.57 -24.75 -2.85
CA ASP A 101 12.69 -25.62 -3.24
C ASP A 101 12.92 -26.73 -2.21
N LYS A 102 12.66 -26.46 -0.93
CA LYS A 102 12.70 -27.44 0.18
C LYS A 102 11.44 -28.32 0.26
N GLY A 103 10.43 -28.07 -0.58
CA GLY A 103 9.14 -28.78 -0.56
C GLY A 103 8.31 -28.50 0.70
N LEU A 104 8.59 -27.41 1.42
CA LEU A 104 7.84 -27.01 2.62
C LEU A 104 6.51 -26.34 2.25
N ILE A 105 6.46 -25.72 1.08
CA ILE A 105 5.28 -25.14 0.46
C ILE A 105 5.30 -25.46 -1.03
N GLN A 106 4.18 -25.28 -1.72
CA GLN A 106 4.05 -25.54 -3.15
C GLN A 106 3.60 -24.29 -3.88
N ALA A 107 4.14 -24.14 -5.09
CA ALA A 107 3.62 -23.23 -6.08
C ALA A 107 2.19 -23.67 -6.49
N PRO A 108 1.35 -22.73 -6.94
CA PRO A 108 0.12 -23.07 -7.65
C PRO A 108 0.43 -24.02 -8.83
N GLU A 109 -0.46 -24.96 -9.10
CA GLU A 109 -0.38 -25.77 -10.33
C GLU A 109 -0.53 -24.82 -11.53
N ASP A 110 0.38 -24.93 -12.50
CA ASP A 110 0.62 -24.02 -13.64
C ASP A 110 -0.59 -23.73 -14.56
N ASN A 111 -1.78 -24.22 -14.25
CA ASN A 111 -2.99 -24.02 -15.06
C ASN A 111 -3.62 -22.62 -14.93
N GLN A 112 -2.99 -21.66 -14.24
CA GLN A 112 -3.53 -20.28 -14.10
C GLN A 112 -2.48 -19.17 -14.26
N LEU A 113 -1.21 -19.48 -14.52
CA LEU A 113 -0.11 -18.52 -14.39
C LEU A 113 0.32 -17.78 -15.68
N PHE A 114 -0.25 -18.10 -16.85
CA PHE A 114 0.25 -17.57 -18.13
C PHE A 114 -0.71 -16.71 -18.96
N ASP A 115 -1.96 -16.48 -18.56
CA ASP A 115 -2.92 -15.90 -19.52
C ASP A 115 -3.09 -14.37 -19.54
N GLU A 116 -2.60 -13.57 -18.58
CA GLU A 116 -2.94 -12.12 -18.60
C GLU A 116 -1.82 -11.09 -18.38
N ALA A 117 -0.63 -11.45 -17.90
CA ALA A 117 0.36 -10.44 -17.51
C ALA A 117 1.60 -10.30 -18.42
N LEU A 118 1.84 -11.22 -19.38
CA LEU A 118 3.08 -11.24 -20.17
C LEU A 118 2.89 -10.98 -21.68
N VAL A 119 1.65 -10.80 -22.16
CA VAL A 119 1.36 -10.55 -23.60
C VAL A 119 1.18 -9.06 -23.92
N GLY A 120 1.22 -8.15 -22.93
CA GLY A 120 0.91 -6.73 -23.13
C GLY A 120 2.08 -5.73 -23.16
N LEU A 121 3.34 -6.17 -23.17
CA LEU A 121 4.52 -5.27 -23.05
C LEU A 121 5.49 -5.34 -24.23
N ILE A 122 5.02 -5.79 -25.39
CA ILE A 122 5.73 -5.59 -26.65
C ILE A 122 4.71 -4.95 -27.60
N GLU A 123 5.01 -3.75 -28.08
CA GLU A 123 4.23 -2.90 -29.01
C GLU A 123 3.24 -1.91 -28.35
N ASP A 124 3.76 -0.78 -27.88
CA ASP A 124 3.52 0.50 -28.59
C ASP A 124 4.39 1.63 -28.01
N ASP A 125 5.36 2.07 -28.82
CA ASP A 125 6.10 3.32 -28.65
C ASP A 125 5.11 4.50 -28.62
N VAL A 126 4.88 5.08 -27.44
CA VAL A 126 4.21 6.38 -27.34
C VAL A 126 5.20 7.47 -27.74
N ILE A 127 5.18 7.83 -29.03
CA ILE A 127 5.77 9.06 -29.54
C ILE A 127 4.96 10.23 -28.97
N VAL A 128 5.59 11.05 -28.11
CA VAL A 128 5.02 12.33 -27.69
C VAL A 128 5.25 13.33 -28.82
N GLU A 129 4.30 13.46 -29.74
CA GLU A 129 4.25 14.63 -30.62
C GLU A 129 3.80 15.83 -29.80
N ARG A 130 4.69 16.82 -29.67
CA ARG A 130 4.37 18.13 -29.12
C ARG A 130 3.45 18.85 -30.10
N GLU A 131 2.16 18.80 -29.86
CA GLU A 131 1.22 19.65 -30.57
C GLU A 131 1.24 21.05 -29.92
N GLU A 132 1.78 22.03 -30.64
CA GLU A 132 1.71 23.44 -30.29
C GLU A 132 0.24 23.89 -30.32
N VAL A 133 -0.35 24.07 -29.15
CA VAL A 133 -1.70 24.64 -29.03
C VAL A 133 -1.62 26.12 -29.39
N SER A 134 -2.01 26.44 -30.62
CA SER A 134 -2.29 27.82 -31.03
C SER A 134 -3.50 28.34 -30.24
N LEU A 135 -3.30 29.44 -29.51
CA LEU A 135 -4.36 30.21 -28.88
C LEU A 135 -5.18 30.87 -30.00
N VAL A 136 -6.42 30.43 -30.17
CA VAL A 136 -7.40 31.14 -30.99
C VAL A 136 -8.39 31.81 -30.05
N ASP A 137 -8.29 33.15 -29.99
CA ASP A 137 -9.28 34.01 -29.36
C ASP A 137 -10.66 33.78 -29.99
N LEU A 138 -11.66 33.48 -29.17
CA LEU A 138 -13.06 33.49 -29.62
C LEU A 138 -13.94 34.22 -28.60
N ASP A 139 -13.97 35.53 -28.75
CA ASP A 139 -15.05 36.38 -28.28
C ASP A 139 -16.36 35.94 -28.98
N THR A 140 -17.38 35.52 -28.22
CA THR A 140 -18.76 35.88 -28.57
C THR A 140 -19.65 35.93 -27.34
N SER A 141 -20.07 37.15 -27.04
CA SER A 141 -21.06 37.57 -26.07
C SER A 141 -22.48 37.04 -26.38
N THR A 142 -23.26 36.72 -25.35
CA THR A 142 -24.58 37.32 -24.99
C THR A 142 -25.66 36.36 -24.46
N SER A 143 -26.20 36.78 -23.30
CA SER A 143 -27.61 36.82 -22.88
C SER A 143 -28.33 35.59 -22.28
N THR A 144 -28.48 35.68 -20.94
CA THR A 144 -29.74 35.70 -20.15
C THR A 144 -30.97 34.90 -20.60
N THR A 145 -31.51 34.09 -19.68
CA THR A 145 -32.95 34.14 -19.31
C THR A 145 -33.19 33.61 -17.89
N LYS A 146 -34.07 34.32 -17.17
CA LYS A 146 -34.56 34.09 -15.80
C LYS A 146 -35.44 32.84 -15.70
N GLY A 147 -35.43 32.21 -14.53
CA GLY A 147 -36.45 31.26 -14.10
C GLY A 147 -36.38 31.03 -12.58
N ASP A 148 -37.15 31.82 -11.85
CA ASP A 148 -37.34 31.74 -10.40
C ASP A 148 -37.93 30.38 -9.99
N ASN A 149 -37.45 29.81 -8.88
CA ASN A 149 -38.36 29.36 -7.83
C ASN A 149 -37.70 29.33 -6.45
N SER A 150 -38.39 30.02 -5.55
CA SER A 150 -38.06 30.33 -4.15
C SER A 150 -38.64 29.28 -3.19
N LEU A 151 -38.09 29.30 -1.96
CA LEU A 151 -38.61 28.86 -0.65
C LEU A 151 -37.73 27.75 -0.03
N LEU A 152 -36.71 28.11 0.75
CA LEU A 152 -36.72 28.56 2.18
C LEU A 152 -36.60 27.37 3.15
N ASN A 153 -35.46 27.33 3.84
CA ASN A 153 -35.24 27.19 5.30
C ASN A 153 -33.85 26.57 5.52
N GLU A 154 -33.01 26.93 6.49
CA GLU A 154 -32.95 27.96 7.53
C GLU A 154 -31.50 27.89 8.08
N ASP A 155 -31.08 28.96 8.73
CA ASP A 155 -29.75 29.26 9.25
C ASP A 155 -28.95 28.11 9.91
N LEU A 156 -27.71 27.95 9.44
CA LEU A 156 -26.60 27.45 10.25
C LEU A 156 -25.41 28.39 10.06
N THR A 157 -25.42 29.47 10.85
CA THR A 157 -24.25 30.32 11.06
C THR A 157 -23.15 29.50 11.76
N VAL A 158 -22.18 29.03 10.97
CA VAL A 158 -20.90 28.54 11.47
C VAL A 158 -19.99 29.76 11.64
N PRO A 159 -19.39 29.99 12.82
CA PRO A 159 -18.46 31.10 12.99
C PRO A 159 -17.21 30.88 12.13
N GLU A 160 -16.89 31.88 11.29
CA GLU A 160 -15.65 31.97 10.52
C GLU A 160 -14.46 32.17 11.48
N ASP A 161 -13.93 31.08 12.01
CA ASP A 161 -12.58 31.11 12.57
C ASP A 161 -11.58 31.15 11.41
N ARG A 162 -11.02 32.35 11.23
CA ARG A 162 -9.85 32.65 10.40
C ARG A 162 -8.74 31.61 10.62
N ILE A 163 -8.67 30.60 9.76
CA ILE A 163 -7.44 29.83 9.57
C ILE A 163 -6.48 30.75 8.81
N ARG A 164 -5.68 31.49 9.56
CA ARG A 164 -4.52 32.19 9.04
C ARG A 164 -3.45 31.13 8.76
N THR A 165 -3.47 30.56 7.56
CA THR A 165 -2.37 29.73 7.06
C THR A 165 -1.12 30.60 6.99
N LYS A 166 -0.24 30.49 8.01
CA LYS A 166 1.12 31.01 7.89
C LYS A 166 1.88 30.05 6.98
N SER A 167 2.25 30.56 5.80
CA SER A 167 3.21 29.93 4.92
C SER A 167 4.53 29.72 5.67
N TRP A 168 5.12 28.55 5.51
CA TRP A 168 6.43 28.15 6.08
C TRP A 168 7.63 28.84 5.42
N SER A 169 7.40 29.77 4.49
CA SER A 169 8.45 30.39 3.67
C SER A 169 9.08 31.67 4.27
N ASP A 170 8.61 32.15 5.43
CA ASP A 170 9.05 33.45 6.00
C ASP A 170 10.00 33.33 7.21
N GLN A 171 10.88 32.32 7.27
CA GLN A 171 11.76 32.12 8.45
C GLN A 171 13.25 31.88 8.20
N PHE A 172 13.76 32.15 7.00
CA PHE A 172 15.20 32.11 6.76
C PHE A 172 15.66 33.28 5.89
N ASP A 173 15.47 34.49 6.40
CA ASP A 173 16.31 35.62 6.04
C ASP A 173 16.58 36.35 7.36
N ASP A 174 17.77 36.15 7.92
CA ASP A 174 18.61 37.20 8.49
C ASP A 174 19.64 36.62 9.49
N GLU A 175 20.86 37.15 9.34
CA GLU A 175 21.96 37.16 10.31
C GLU A 175 22.89 35.94 10.38
N ASP A 176 23.91 35.96 9.51
CA ASP A 176 25.30 35.83 9.97
C ASP A 176 26.24 36.56 8.99
N SER A 177 26.24 37.89 9.10
CA SER A 177 27.34 38.74 8.64
C SER A 177 28.05 39.30 9.87
N LEU A 178 29.14 38.68 10.28
CA LEU A 178 30.13 39.31 11.16
C LEU A 178 31.54 38.89 10.73
N ASP A 179 32.25 39.89 10.21
CA ASP A 179 33.70 40.15 10.15
C ASP A 179 34.72 38.99 9.98
#